data_AF-A0A7V1FB21-F1
#
_entry.id   AF-A0A7V1FB21-F1
#
_cell.length_a   1.000
_cell.length_b   1.000
_cell.length_c   1.000
_cell.angle_alpha   90.00
_cell.angle_beta   90.00
_cell.angle_gamma   90.00
#
_symmetry.space_group_name_H-M   'P 1'
#
loop_
_entity.id
_entity.type
_entity.pdbx_description
1 polymer ?
#
loop_
_entity_poly.entity_id
_entity_poly.type
_entity_poly.pdbx_seq_one_letter_code
_entity_poly.pdbx_strand_id
1 'polypeptide(L)'
;MAASNRMKISEKGALKGIAFGLFGFVFSFLVILMMTYVALYGPEVPVEIRWRSDVATGEKLRLQKAIREKKMVQDSAKVLQQQIKASRKSVANLQKKMENIQTNYKKLAGRKSSLEARVAVLQAKTDSLNNALTAEQIKRVQRVAKMLKKMSGQKVSQYLLSLDNKTVLTLLQISPERQAATILSALTPSRAAELTRRYVSLN
;
A
#
# COMPACT_ATOMS: atom_id res chain seq x y z
N MET A 1 93.00 100.79 16.62
CA MET A 1 94.30 100.43 16.00
C MET A 1 94.50 98.93 16.29
N ALA A 2 94.17 98.04 15.35
CA ALA A 2 95.08 97.41 14.36
C ALA A 2 96.23 96.65 15.05
N ALA A 3 96.58 95.39 14.79
CA ALA A 3 96.18 94.32 13.87
C ALA A 3 96.76 93.01 14.46
N SER A 4 96.17 91.82 14.27
CA SER A 4 96.69 90.76 13.38
C SER A 4 96.10 89.45 13.93
N ASN A 5 95.09 88.80 13.36
CA ASN A 5 94.93 88.15 12.07
C ASN A 5 95.80 86.88 11.86
N ARG A 6 95.12 85.78 11.52
CA ARG A 6 95.61 84.47 11.01
C ARG A 6 96.20 83.54 12.08
N MET A 7 95.77 82.29 12.27
CA MET A 7 95.46 81.25 11.30
C MET A 7 94.51 80.21 11.97
N LYS A 8 93.24 80.17 11.55
CA LYS A 8 92.37 78.99 11.68
C LYS A 8 92.08 78.48 10.27
N ILE A 9 93.06 77.82 9.66
CA ILE A 9 92.94 77.13 8.36
C ILE A 9 93.90 75.95 8.52
N SER A 10 93.49 74.69 8.64
CA SER A 10 93.00 73.90 7.51
C SER A 10 92.76 72.45 7.97
N GLU A 11 91.56 72.11 8.42
CA GLU A 11 91.16 70.68 8.54
C GLU A 11 89.90 70.37 7.74
N LYS A 12 89.00 71.35 7.57
CA LYS A 12 87.78 71.18 6.78
C LYS A 12 88.01 71.09 5.26
N GLY A 13 89.19 71.47 4.77
CA GLY A 13 89.54 71.42 3.34
C GLY A 13 90.04 70.05 2.88
N ALA A 14 90.89 69.40 3.68
CA ALA A 14 91.49 68.11 3.34
C ALA A 14 90.46 66.96 3.35
N LEU A 15 89.56 66.95 4.34
CA LEU A 15 88.47 65.95 4.43
C LEU A 15 87.49 66.03 3.26
N LYS A 16 87.23 67.22 2.71
CA LYS A 16 86.38 67.38 1.52
C LYS A 16 87.05 66.87 0.24
N GLY A 17 88.37 67.01 0.10
CA GLY A 17 89.11 66.47 -1.03
C GLY A 17 89.16 64.94 -1.04
N ILE A 18 89.38 64.32 0.12
CA ILE A 18 89.41 62.86 0.26
C ILE A 18 88.01 62.25 0.04
N ALA A 19 86.95 62.89 0.58
CA ALA A 19 85.57 62.45 0.34
C ALA A 19 85.16 62.56 -1.14
N PHE A 20 85.60 63.61 -1.85
CA PHE A 20 85.33 63.76 -3.29
C PHE A 20 86.09 62.72 -4.14
N GLY A 21 87.33 62.39 -3.76
CA GLY A 21 88.12 61.35 -4.41
C GLY A 21 87.52 59.95 -4.22
N LEU A 22 87.09 59.61 -3.00
CA LEU A 22 86.40 58.34 -2.71
C LEU A 22 85.06 58.23 -3.44
N PHE A 23 84.28 59.31 -3.48
CA PHE A 23 83.00 59.32 -4.20
C PHE A 23 83.20 59.17 -5.72
N GLY A 24 84.20 59.85 -6.28
CA GLY A 24 84.57 59.71 -7.69
C GLY A 24 85.04 58.30 -8.05
N PHE A 25 85.82 57.66 -7.18
CA PHE A 25 86.29 56.28 -7.38
C PHE A 25 85.15 55.26 -7.31
N VAL A 26 84.29 55.35 -6.29
CA VAL A 26 83.13 54.45 -6.16
C VAL A 26 82.16 54.63 -7.33
N PHE A 27 81.91 55.87 -7.75
CA PHE A 27 81.04 56.15 -8.89
C PHE A 27 81.62 55.63 -10.21
N SER A 28 82.92 55.84 -10.44
CA SER A 28 83.62 55.29 -11.62
C SER A 28 83.60 53.77 -11.65
N PHE A 29 83.84 53.12 -10.51
CA PHE A 29 83.77 51.66 -10.39
C PHE A 29 82.37 51.12 -10.71
N LEU A 30 81.32 51.79 -10.23
CA LEU A 30 79.93 51.40 -10.46
C LEU A 30 79.51 51.54 -11.93
N VAL A 31 80.00 52.60 -12.59
CA VAL A 31 79.78 52.81 -14.04
C VAL A 31 80.52 51.77 -14.87
N ILE A 32 81.77 51.43 -14.52
CA ILE A 32 82.53 50.36 -15.19
C ILE A 32 81.82 49.02 -15.01
N LEU A 33 81.30 48.72 -13.81
CA LEU A 33 80.60 47.48 -13.53
C LEU A 33 79.27 47.38 -14.31
N MET A 34 78.54 48.50 -14.44
CA MET A 34 77.36 48.60 -15.31
C MET A 34 77.70 48.42 -16.80
N MET A 35 78.76 49.07 -17.29
CA MET A 35 79.21 48.90 -18.68
C MET A 35 79.67 47.47 -18.97
N THR A 36 80.37 46.84 -18.02
CA THR A 36 80.80 45.44 -18.15
C THR A 36 79.61 44.50 -18.11
N TYR A 37 78.61 44.76 -17.27
CA TYR A 37 77.37 44.01 -17.23
C TYR A 37 76.58 44.14 -18.53
N VAL A 38 76.44 45.35 -19.08
CA VAL A 38 75.80 45.58 -20.39
C VAL A 38 76.56 44.92 -21.53
N ALA A 39 77.91 44.90 -21.48
CA ALA A 39 78.74 44.21 -22.46
C ALA A 39 78.63 42.68 -22.39
N LEU A 40 78.47 42.09 -21.20
CA LEU A 40 78.33 40.64 -21.03
C LEU A 40 76.91 40.13 -21.28
N TYR A 41 75.89 40.89 -20.87
CA TYR A 41 74.49 40.42 -20.83
C TYR A 41 73.57 41.13 -21.83
N GLY A 42 74.06 42.16 -22.53
CA GLY A 42 73.26 42.94 -23.47
C GLY A 42 72.25 43.87 -22.78
N PRO A 43 71.64 44.83 -23.51
CA PRO A 43 70.70 45.81 -22.97
C PRO A 43 69.29 45.24 -22.70
N GLU A 44 69.06 43.95 -22.94
CA GLU A 44 67.75 43.32 -22.80
C GLU A 44 67.52 42.89 -21.36
N VAL A 45 66.84 43.75 -20.59
CA VAL A 45 66.35 43.44 -19.25
C VAL A 45 65.08 42.58 -19.39
N PRO A 46 65.06 41.28 -19.02
CA PRO A 46 63.87 40.46 -19.09
C PRO A 46 63.07 40.60 -17.79
N VAL A 47 62.53 41.79 -17.51
CA VAL A 47 61.56 41.97 -16.42
C VAL A 47 60.22 42.38 -17.03
N GLU A 48 59.65 41.44 -17.79
CA GLU A 48 58.29 41.53 -18.29
C GLU A 48 57.33 41.22 -17.12
N ILE A 49 56.87 42.25 -16.40
CA ILE A 49 55.77 42.09 -15.44
C ILE A 49 54.47 41.92 -16.25
N ARG A 50 54.20 40.68 -16.69
CA ARG A 50 52.94 40.31 -17.34
C ARG A 50 51.84 40.21 -16.30
N TRP A 51 51.01 41.24 -16.19
CA TRP A 51 49.69 41.14 -15.57
C TRP A 51 48.80 40.25 -16.45
N ARG A 52 48.68 38.95 -16.13
CA ARG A 52 47.64 38.10 -16.73
C ARG A 52 46.29 38.51 -16.15
N SER A 53 45.46 39.17 -16.94
CA SER A 53 44.03 39.26 -16.65
C SER A 53 43.36 37.94 -17.04
N ASP A 54 42.80 37.24 -16.04
CA ASP A 54 42.11 35.95 -16.17
C ASP A 54 40.73 36.05 -16.87
N VAL A 55 40.64 36.72 -18.02
CA VAL A 55 39.40 36.77 -18.81
C VAL A 55 39.12 35.44 -19.53
N ALA A 56 40.16 34.71 -19.96
CA ALA A 56 40.02 33.41 -20.62
C ALA A 56 39.58 32.27 -19.68
N THR A 57 39.80 32.44 -18.38
CA THR A 57 39.51 31.43 -17.35
C THR A 57 38.03 31.46 -16.96
N GLY A 58 37.41 32.64 -16.95
CA GLY A 58 35.97 32.81 -16.68
C GLY A 58 35.05 32.24 -17.76
N GLU A 59 35.41 32.37 -19.04
CA GLU A 59 34.61 31.83 -20.16
C GLU A 59 34.65 30.29 -20.21
N LYS A 60 35.82 29.69 -19.99
CA LYS A 60 35.96 28.23 -19.87
C LYS A 60 35.19 27.66 -18.67
N LEU A 61 35.17 28.37 -17.54
CA LEU A 61 34.36 28.00 -16.37
C LEU A 61 32.85 28.09 -16.66
N ARG A 62 32.40 29.13 -17.37
CA ARG A 62 30.99 29.29 -17.80
C ARG A 62 30.57 28.17 -18.76
N LEU A 63 31.40 27.85 -19.75
CA LEU A 63 31.16 26.77 -20.70
C LEU A 63 31.11 25.40 -20.00
N GLN A 64 32.04 25.12 -19.08
CA GLN A 64 31.98 23.89 -18.27
C GLN A 64 30.73 23.80 -17.40
N LYS A 65 30.29 24.91 -16.81
CA LYS A 65 29.07 24.95 -16.00
C LYS A 65 27.83 24.68 -16.87
N ALA A 66 27.74 25.30 -18.04
CA ALA A 66 26.67 25.05 -19.00
C ALA A 66 26.65 23.60 -19.52
N ILE A 67 27.81 23.00 -19.78
CA ILE A 67 27.93 21.59 -20.18
C ILE A 67 27.47 20.67 -19.04
N ARG A 68 27.88 20.95 -17.79
CA ARG A 68 27.43 20.19 -16.61
C ARG A 68 25.93 20.31 -16.40
N GLU A 69 25.37 21.51 -16.49
CA GLU A 69 23.92 21.74 -16.38
C GLU A 69 23.16 21.00 -17.48
N LYS A 70 23.59 21.07 -18.75
CA LYS A 70 23.00 20.30 -19.85
C LYS A 70 23.06 18.79 -19.60
N LYS A 71 24.18 18.28 -19.10
CA LYS A 71 24.33 16.85 -18.79
C LYS A 71 23.40 16.43 -17.65
N MET A 72 23.31 17.22 -16.58
CA MET A 72 22.38 16.95 -15.47
C MET A 72 20.92 16.98 -15.92
N VAL A 73 20.54 17.95 -16.77
CA VAL A 73 19.20 18.01 -17.36
C VAL A 73 18.92 16.78 -18.23
N GLN A 74 19.89 16.35 -19.04
CA GLN A 74 19.75 15.16 -19.88
C GLN A 74 19.62 13.87 -19.05
N ASP A 75 20.41 13.73 -17.99
CA ASP A 75 20.34 12.57 -17.10
C ASP A 75 19.03 12.56 -16.30
N SER A 76 18.58 13.73 -15.83
CA SER A 76 17.27 13.88 -15.19
C SER A 76 16.11 13.54 -16.14
N ALA A 77 16.18 13.98 -17.40
CA ALA A 77 15.21 13.64 -18.43
C ALA A 77 15.16 12.12 -18.70
N LYS A 78 16.32 11.45 -18.74
CA LYS A 78 16.39 9.98 -18.89
C LYS A 78 15.76 9.26 -17.70
N VAL A 79 16.04 9.69 -16.47
CA VAL A 79 15.45 9.12 -15.25
C VAL A 79 13.94 9.30 -15.26
N LEU A 80 13.44 10.50 -15.56
CA LEU A 80 12.00 10.76 -15.70
C LEU A 80 11.37 9.90 -16.79
N GLN A 81 12.04 9.72 -17.93
CA GLN A 81 11.55 8.87 -19.01
C GLN A 81 11.46 7.39 -18.59
N GLN A 82 12.43 6.89 -17.81
CA GLN A 82 12.39 5.56 -17.24
C GLN A 82 11.26 5.40 -16.23
N GLN A 83 11.05 6.38 -15.35
CA GLN A 83 9.94 6.40 -14.39
C GLN A 83 8.58 6.41 -15.09
N ILE A 84 8.43 7.20 -16.16
CA ILE A 84 7.21 7.23 -16.97
C ILE A 84 6.96 5.86 -17.62
N LYS A 85 7.98 5.22 -18.18
CA LYS A 85 7.85 3.87 -18.77
C LYS A 85 7.46 2.83 -17.71
N ALA A 86 8.09 2.86 -16.54
CA ALA A 86 7.76 1.96 -15.43
C ALA A 86 6.33 2.18 -14.93
N SER A 87 5.92 3.45 -14.76
CA SER A 87 4.56 3.82 -14.36
C SER A 87 3.53 3.36 -15.39
N ARG A 88 3.76 3.58 -16.68
CA ARG A 88 2.88 3.06 -17.76
C ARG A 88 2.73 1.54 -17.71
N LYS A 89 3.82 0.81 -17.48
CA LYS A 89 3.77 -0.65 -17.34
C LYS A 89 2.96 -1.08 -16.11
N SER A 90 3.11 -0.36 -15.00
CA SER A 90 2.32 -0.58 -13.78
C SER A 90 0.83 -0.34 -14.02
N VAL A 91 0.48 0.79 -14.65
CA VAL A 91 -0.90 1.12 -15.02
C VAL A 91 -1.51 0.04 -15.93
N ALA A 92 -0.79 -0.40 -16.96
CA ALA A 92 -1.26 -1.46 -17.84
C ALA A 92 -1.50 -2.80 -17.09
N ASN A 93 -0.63 -3.14 -16.14
CA ASN A 93 -0.80 -4.32 -15.29
C ASN A 93 -2.01 -4.18 -14.36
N LEU A 94 -2.24 -3.00 -13.78
CA LEU A 94 -3.39 -2.72 -12.94
C LEU A 94 -4.70 -2.78 -13.75
N GLN A 95 -4.73 -2.25 -14.96
CA GLN A 95 -5.88 -2.39 -15.87
C GLN A 95 -6.22 -3.86 -16.14
N LYS A 96 -5.23 -4.68 -16.49
CA LYS A 96 -5.43 -6.13 -16.69
C LYS A 96 -5.97 -6.82 -15.43
N LYS A 97 -5.43 -6.47 -14.25
CA LYS A 97 -5.95 -6.99 -12.97
C LYS A 97 -7.40 -6.57 -12.74
N MET A 98 -7.74 -5.32 -13.05
CA MET A 98 -9.09 -4.79 -12.90
C MET A 98 -10.09 -5.51 -13.83
N GLU A 99 -9.74 -5.72 -15.10
CA GLU A 99 -10.54 -6.48 -16.05
C GLU A 99 -10.77 -7.93 -15.60
N ASN A 100 -9.73 -8.57 -15.07
CA ASN A 100 -9.83 -9.91 -14.50
C ASN A 100 -10.75 -9.95 -13.28
N ILE A 101 -10.63 -8.99 -12.37
CA ILE A 101 -11.50 -8.88 -11.20
C ILE A 101 -12.96 -8.66 -11.63
N GLN A 102 -13.20 -7.77 -12.59
CA GLN A 102 -14.55 -7.49 -13.10
C GLN A 102 -15.17 -8.73 -13.76
N THR A 103 -14.39 -9.49 -14.53
CA THR A 103 -14.82 -10.75 -15.14
C THR A 103 -15.15 -11.80 -14.09
N ASN A 104 -14.30 -11.94 -13.08
CA ASN A 104 -14.53 -12.87 -11.97
C ASN A 104 -15.75 -12.49 -11.15
N TYR A 105 -15.96 -11.20 -10.91
CA TYR A 105 -17.14 -10.68 -10.23
C TYR A 105 -18.43 -11.04 -10.99
N LYS A 106 -18.47 -10.81 -12.31
CA LYS A 106 -19.63 -11.21 -13.15
C LYS A 106 -19.91 -12.71 -13.08
N LYS A 107 -18.87 -13.55 -13.16
CA LYS A 107 -19.00 -15.00 -13.01
C LYS A 107 -19.55 -15.39 -11.64
N LEU A 108 -19.05 -14.76 -10.57
CA LEU A 108 -19.48 -15.05 -9.21
C LEU A 108 -20.93 -14.61 -8.97
N ALA A 109 -21.32 -13.45 -9.48
CA ALA A 109 -22.70 -12.97 -9.44
C ALA A 109 -23.66 -13.93 -10.16
N GLY A 110 -23.28 -14.43 -11.35
CA GLY A 110 -24.06 -15.44 -12.07
C GLY A 110 -24.19 -16.76 -11.29
N ARG A 111 -23.09 -17.23 -10.68
CA ARG A 111 -23.12 -18.42 -9.80
C ARG A 111 -24.02 -18.21 -8.59
N LYS A 112 -23.99 -17.04 -7.96
CA LYS A 112 -24.84 -16.70 -6.82
C LYS A 112 -26.31 -16.78 -7.20
N SER A 113 -26.72 -16.13 -8.28
CA SER A 113 -28.11 -16.14 -8.75
C SER A 113 -28.59 -17.56 -9.10
N SER A 114 -27.75 -18.37 -9.76
CA SER A 114 -28.07 -19.78 -10.03
C SER A 114 -28.24 -20.59 -8.74
N LEU A 115 -27.40 -20.35 -7.73
CA LEU A 115 -27.49 -21.04 -6.46
C LEU A 115 -28.76 -20.67 -5.69
N GLU A 116 -29.12 -19.38 -5.67
CA GLU A 116 -30.36 -18.88 -5.07
C GLU A 116 -31.59 -19.52 -5.71
N ALA A 117 -31.61 -19.63 -7.06
CA ALA A 117 -32.69 -20.33 -7.77
C ALA A 117 -32.78 -21.81 -7.39
N ARG A 118 -31.63 -22.50 -7.26
CA ARG A 118 -31.60 -23.92 -6.84
C ARG A 118 -32.10 -24.10 -5.42
N VAL A 119 -31.75 -23.19 -4.51
CA VAL A 119 -32.24 -23.21 -3.12
C VAL A 119 -33.75 -23.03 -3.09
N ALA A 120 -34.31 -22.08 -3.85
CA ALA A 120 -35.75 -21.89 -3.93
C ALA A 120 -36.49 -23.15 -4.44
N VAL A 121 -35.96 -23.80 -5.48
CA VAL A 121 -36.52 -25.06 -6.00
C VAL A 121 -36.45 -26.19 -4.96
N LEU A 122 -35.34 -26.30 -4.23
CA LEU A 122 -35.19 -27.31 -3.17
C LEU A 122 -36.13 -27.06 -1.99
N GLN A 123 -36.34 -25.80 -1.61
CA GLN A 123 -37.31 -25.42 -0.59
C GLN A 123 -38.73 -25.81 -1.02
N ALA A 124 -39.15 -25.42 -2.22
CA ALA A 124 -40.46 -25.79 -2.76
C ALA A 124 -40.66 -27.32 -2.83
N LYS A 125 -39.61 -28.08 -3.20
CA LYS A 125 -39.66 -29.55 -3.21
C LYS A 125 -39.77 -30.12 -1.80
N THR A 126 -39.08 -29.54 -0.83
CA THR A 126 -39.15 -29.94 0.59
C THR A 126 -40.54 -29.71 1.15
N ASP A 127 -41.13 -28.54 0.88
CA ASP A 127 -42.48 -28.20 1.31
C ASP A 127 -43.52 -29.13 0.68
N SER A 128 -43.38 -29.41 -0.62
CA SER A 128 -44.24 -30.38 -1.32
C SER A 128 -44.14 -31.78 -0.72
N LEU A 129 -42.93 -32.26 -0.43
CA LEU A 129 -42.71 -33.57 0.19
C LEU A 129 -43.28 -33.63 1.62
N ASN A 130 -43.11 -32.58 2.41
CA ASN A 130 -43.68 -32.50 3.75
C ASN A 130 -45.21 -32.52 3.72
N ASN A 131 -45.82 -31.79 2.79
CA ASN A 131 -47.26 -31.80 2.59
C ASN A 131 -47.77 -33.18 2.15
N ALA A 132 -47.07 -33.82 1.21
CA ALA A 132 -47.40 -35.17 0.76
C ALA A 132 -47.27 -36.21 1.88
N LEU A 133 -46.20 -36.13 2.69
CA LEU A 133 -45.98 -36.99 3.85
C LEU A 133 -47.10 -36.81 4.88
N THR A 134 -47.47 -35.57 5.18
CA THR A 134 -48.56 -35.25 6.11
C THR A 134 -49.89 -35.78 5.61
N ALA A 135 -50.20 -35.59 4.32
CA ALA A 135 -51.40 -36.12 3.70
C ALA A 135 -51.46 -37.67 3.75
N GLU A 136 -50.33 -38.34 3.50
CA GLU A 136 -50.24 -39.80 3.57
C GLU A 136 -50.35 -40.32 5.02
N GLN A 137 -49.77 -39.62 6.00
CA GLN A 137 -49.96 -39.92 7.42
C GLN A 137 -51.44 -39.80 7.81
N ILE A 138 -52.13 -38.73 7.40
CA ILE A 138 -53.56 -38.55 7.64
C ILE A 138 -54.37 -39.69 7.00
N LYS A 139 -54.08 -40.07 5.75
CA LYS A 139 -54.76 -41.20 5.08
C LYS A 139 -54.53 -42.53 5.80
N ARG A 140 -53.32 -42.80 6.29
CA ARG A 140 -53.01 -43.99 7.09
C ARG A 140 -53.80 -43.99 8.40
N VAL A 141 -53.81 -42.88 9.11
CA VAL A 141 -54.58 -42.71 10.36
C VAL A 141 -56.08 -42.91 10.12
N GLN A 142 -56.65 -42.33 9.04
CA GLN A 142 -58.04 -42.54 8.67
C GLN A 142 -58.36 -44.01 8.36
N ARG A 143 -57.45 -44.74 7.72
CA ARG A 143 -57.60 -46.19 7.51
C ARG A 143 -57.61 -46.95 8.83
N VAL A 144 -56.71 -46.63 9.75
CA VAL A 144 -56.69 -47.21 11.10
C VAL A 144 -57.99 -46.91 11.85
N ALA A 145 -58.48 -45.67 11.84
CA ALA A 145 -59.75 -45.30 12.46
C ALA A 145 -60.94 -46.12 11.89
N LYS A 146 -61.00 -46.29 10.57
CA LYS A 146 -62.03 -47.13 9.91
C LYS A 146 -61.92 -48.60 10.31
N MET A 147 -60.72 -49.14 10.47
CA MET A 147 -60.50 -50.52 10.94
C MET A 147 -60.92 -50.68 12.40
N LEU A 148 -60.54 -49.73 13.28
CA LEU A 148 -60.93 -49.72 14.69
C LEU A 148 -62.45 -49.69 14.85
N LYS A 149 -63.17 -48.93 14.02
CA LYS A 149 -64.65 -48.91 14.02
C LYS A 149 -65.28 -50.29 13.78
N LYS A 150 -64.61 -51.17 13.05
CA LYS A 150 -65.10 -52.52 12.70
C LYS A 150 -64.63 -53.61 13.69
N MET A 151 -63.72 -53.29 14.60
CA MET A 151 -63.16 -54.25 15.57
C MET A 151 -63.92 -54.26 16.89
N SER A 152 -63.95 -55.41 17.56
CA SER A 152 -64.50 -55.53 18.92
C SER A 152 -63.59 -54.84 19.96
N GLY A 153 -64.20 -54.31 21.03
CA GLY A 153 -63.52 -53.47 22.04
C GLY A 153 -62.27 -54.09 22.69
N GLN A 154 -62.21 -55.41 22.86
CA GLN A 154 -61.03 -56.09 23.42
C GLN A 154 -59.82 -56.06 22.46
N LYS A 155 -60.02 -56.28 21.15
CA LYS A 155 -58.93 -56.23 20.16
C LYS A 155 -58.46 -54.80 19.89
N VAL A 156 -59.38 -53.83 19.96
CA VAL A 156 -59.07 -52.38 19.87
C VAL A 156 -58.12 -51.97 20.99
N SER A 157 -58.37 -52.42 22.23
CA SER A 157 -57.54 -52.10 23.39
C SER A 157 -56.11 -52.60 23.24
N GLN A 158 -55.90 -53.86 22.80
CA GLN A 158 -54.56 -54.39 22.53
C GLN A 158 -53.81 -53.61 21.44
N TYR A 159 -54.51 -53.21 20.38
CA TYR A 159 -53.90 -52.46 19.28
C TYR A 159 -53.52 -51.03 19.69
N LEU A 160 -54.39 -50.35 20.45
CA LEU A 160 -54.16 -48.99 20.96
C LEU A 160 -53.00 -48.92 21.95
N LEU A 161 -52.77 -49.98 22.73
CA LEU A 161 -51.62 -50.05 23.64
C LEU A 161 -50.29 -50.07 22.88
N SER A 162 -50.25 -50.67 21.68
CA SER A 162 -49.04 -50.79 20.84
C SER A 162 -48.70 -49.53 20.03
N LEU A 163 -49.66 -48.63 19.84
CA LEU A 163 -49.47 -47.38 19.09
C LEU A 163 -48.72 -46.35 19.95
N ASP A 164 -48.04 -45.39 19.32
CA ASP A 164 -47.39 -44.28 20.01
C ASP A 164 -48.38 -43.16 20.37
N ASN A 165 -48.03 -42.35 21.37
CA ASN A 165 -48.90 -41.26 21.85
C ASN A 165 -49.24 -40.23 20.77
N LYS A 166 -48.35 -39.97 19.80
CA LYS A 166 -48.60 -38.99 18.73
C LYS A 166 -49.64 -39.52 17.75
N THR A 167 -49.52 -40.78 17.32
CA THR A 167 -50.51 -41.41 16.42
C THR A 167 -51.88 -41.54 17.09
N VAL A 168 -51.93 -41.87 18.39
CA VAL A 168 -53.20 -41.91 19.15
C VAL A 168 -53.82 -40.50 19.26
N LEU A 169 -53.01 -39.46 19.48
CA LEU A 169 -53.50 -38.08 19.51
C LEU A 169 -54.08 -37.64 18.15
N THR A 170 -53.41 -37.98 17.04
CA THR A 170 -53.92 -37.71 15.69
C THR A 170 -55.19 -38.52 15.39
N LEU A 171 -55.30 -39.76 15.89
CA LEU A 171 -56.54 -40.54 15.82
C LEU A 171 -57.69 -39.85 16.56
N LEU A 172 -57.44 -39.30 17.75
CA LEU A 172 -58.44 -38.57 18.53
C LEU A 172 -58.94 -37.31 17.81
N GLN A 173 -58.06 -36.55 17.16
CA GLN A 173 -58.40 -35.34 16.41
C GLN A 173 -59.24 -35.59 15.16
N ILE A 174 -59.08 -36.76 14.52
CA ILE A 174 -59.79 -37.08 13.27
C ILE A 174 -61.08 -37.88 13.57
N SER A 175 -61.22 -38.43 14.78
CA SER A 175 -62.38 -39.25 15.15
C SER A 175 -63.51 -38.40 15.75
N PRO A 176 -64.79 -38.69 15.45
CA PRO A 176 -65.94 -38.08 16.13
C PRO A 176 -65.86 -38.25 17.65
N GLU A 177 -66.38 -37.31 18.43
CA GLU A 177 -66.29 -37.31 19.91
C GLU A 177 -66.65 -38.66 20.57
N ARG A 178 -67.71 -39.32 20.09
CA ARG A 178 -68.12 -40.64 20.60
C ARG A 178 -67.05 -41.72 20.40
N GLN A 179 -66.33 -41.66 19.28
CA GLN A 179 -65.24 -42.59 18.96
C GLN A 179 -63.96 -42.21 19.70
N ALA A 180 -63.68 -40.91 19.85
CA ALA A 180 -62.60 -40.43 20.70
C ALA A 180 -62.76 -40.91 22.15
N ALA A 181 -63.98 -40.84 22.70
CA ALA A 181 -64.30 -41.38 24.02
C ALA A 181 -64.09 -42.90 24.10
N THR A 182 -64.45 -43.64 23.05
CA THR A 182 -64.24 -45.12 22.98
C THR A 182 -62.76 -45.48 22.90
N ILE A 183 -61.96 -44.68 22.19
CA ILE A 183 -60.49 -44.83 22.12
C ILE A 183 -59.86 -44.54 23.48
N LEU A 184 -60.28 -43.46 24.15
CA LEU A 184 -59.78 -43.10 25.49
C LEU A 184 -60.18 -44.13 26.55
N SER A 185 -61.39 -44.69 26.48
CA SER A 185 -61.85 -45.71 27.43
C SER A 185 -61.16 -47.07 27.25
N ALA A 186 -60.55 -47.31 26.08
CA ALA A 186 -59.78 -48.52 25.78
C ALA A 186 -58.30 -48.42 26.19
N LEU A 187 -57.85 -47.26 26.68
CA LEU A 187 -56.49 -47.01 27.15
C LEU A 187 -56.37 -47.14 28.66
N THR A 188 -55.14 -47.24 29.17
CA THR A 188 -54.90 -47.18 30.62
C THR A 188 -55.27 -45.79 31.17
N PRO A 189 -55.79 -45.68 32.40
CA PRO A 189 -56.28 -44.41 32.96
C PRO A 189 -55.25 -43.27 32.94
N SER A 190 -53.99 -43.59 33.25
CA SER A 190 -52.88 -42.63 33.23
C SER A 190 -52.60 -42.10 31.81
N ARG A 191 -52.57 -42.99 30.83
CA ARG A 191 -52.28 -42.65 29.43
C ARG A 191 -53.44 -41.90 28.77
N ALA A 192 -54.68 -42.30 29.06
CA ALA A 192 -55.88 -41.60 28.63
C ALA A 192 -55.91 -40.16 29.17
N ALA A 193 -55.63 -39.97 30.47
CA ALA A 193 -55.60 -38.64 31.08
C ALA A 193 -54.53 -37.72 30.45
N GLU A 194 -53.34 -38.27 30.16
CA GLU A 194 -52.27 -37.52 29.48
C GLU A 194 -52.68 -37.09 28.06
N LEU A 195 -53.22 -38.03 27.28
CA LEU A 195 -53.66 -37.76 25.91
C LEU A 195 -54.84 -36.80 25.84
N THR A 196 -55.79 -36.89 26.78
CA THR A 196 -56.90 -35.93 26.90
C THR A 196 -56.40 -34.53 27.20
N ARG A 197 -55.44 -34.36 28.12
CA ARG A 197 -54.83 -33.05 28.40
C ARG A 197 -54.19 -32.45 27.15
N ARG A 198 -53.42 -33.26 26.41
CA ARG A 198 -52.78 -32.83 25.16
C ARG A 198 -53.80 -32.51 24.06
N TYR A 199 -54.86 -33.31 23.95
CA TYR A 199 -55.95 -33.10 23.00
C TYR A 199 -56.68 -31.78 23.25
N VAL A 200 -57.03 -31.49 24.51
CA VAL A 200 -57.67 -30.23 24.90
C VAL A 200 -56.75 -29.03 24.72
N SER A 201 -55.44 -29.17 24.92
CA SER A 201 -54.48 -28.06 24.72
C SER A 201 -54.20 -27.69 23.26
N LEU A 202 -54.59 -28.55 22.31
CA LEU A 202 -54.38 -28.38 20.88
C LEU A 202 -55.63 -27.88 20.13
N ASN A 203 -56.78 -27.88 20.80
CA ASN A 203 -58.04 -27.28 20.34
C ASN A 203 -58.24 -25.91 20.99
#